data_AF-A0A8T5JF04-F1
#
_entry.id   AF-A0A8T5JF04-F1
#
_cell.length_a   1.000
_cell.length_b   1.000
_cell.length_c   1.000
_cell.angle_alpha   90.00
_cell.angle_beta   90.00
_cell.angle_gamma   90.00
#
_symmetry.space_group_name_H-M   'P 1'
#
loop_
_entity.id
_entity.type
_entity.pdbx_description
1 polymer ?
#
loop_
_entity_poly.entity_id
_entity_poly.type
_entity_poly.pdbx_seq_one_letter_code
_entity_poly.pdbx_strand_id
1 'polypeptide(L)'
;KSIEEFISAAPEYPLDRLKLECKNSQKARAMKLIAERYQDAYKEVNSVSTVDGVRLEMENGWALIRPSGTEPLLRITVEGRTMADVEDIMDRGRVLVKKVLGLL
;
A
#
# COMPACT_ATOMS: atom_id res chain seq x y z
N LYS A 1 3.16 -17.39 31.79
CA LYS A 1 2.56 -16.64 30.69
C LYS A 1 2.54 -17.53 29.48
N SER A 2 1.36 -17.79 28.92
CA SER A 2 1.25 -18.49 27.64
C SER A 2 1.60 -17.53 26.49
N ILE A 3 1.80 -18.07 25.29
CA ILE A 3 2.05 -17.27 24.09
C ILE A 3 0.82 -16.41 23.77
N GLU A 4 -0.36 -16.98 23.98
CA GLU A 4 -1.66 -16.31 23.77
C GLU A 4 -1.82 -15.09 24.68
N GLU A 5 -1.51 -15.22 25.97
CA GLU A 5 -1.55 -14.11 26.93
C GLU A 5 -0.58 -12.98 26.59
N PHE A 6 0.55 -13.30 25.95
CA PHE A 6 1.52 -12.31 25.51
C PHE A 6 1.02 -11.56 24.27
N ILE A 7 0.40 -12.28 23.31
CA ILE A 7 -0.11 -11.69 22.06
C ILE A 7 -1.33 -10.81 22.31
N SER A 8 -2.27 -11.23 23.18
CA SER A 8 -3.51 -10.49 23.45
C SER A 8 -3.30 -9.10 24.06
N ALA A 9 -2.10 -8.81 24.57
CA ALA A 9 -1.74 -7.51 25.11
C ALA A 9 -1.31 -6.50 24.03
N ALA A 10 -1.05 -6.96 22.80
CA ALA A 10 -0.69 -6.10 21.69
C ALA A 10 -1.94 -5.47 21.07
N PRO A 11 -1.87 -4.20 20.61
CA PRO A 11 -2.95 -3.61 19.85
C PRO A 11 -3.16 -4.35 18.52
N GLU A 12 -4.41 -4.64 18.20
CA GLU A 12 -4.79 -5.18 16.89
C GLU A 12 -4.98 -4.03 15.91
N TYR A 13 -4.33 -4.13 14.75
CA TYR A 13 -4.55 -3.23 13.62
C TYR A 13 -5.03 -4.03 12.42
N PRO A 14 -6.22 -3.71 11.87
CA PRO A 14 -6.69 -4.37 10.66
C PRO A 14 -5.75 -4.09 9.49
N LEU A 15 -5.57 -5.11 8.64
CA LEU A 15 -4.72 -5.03 7.46
C LEU A 15 -5.33 -5.76 6.28
N ASP A 16 -5.03 -5.31 5.07
CA ASP A 16 -5.40 -6.01 3.84
C ASP A 16 -4.29 -5.92 2.77
N ARG A 17 -4.33 -6.83 1.79
CA ARG A 17 -3.32 -6.99 0.75
C ARG A 17 -3.97 -7.22 -0.61
N LEU A 18 -3.63 -6.37 -1.57
CA LEU A 18 -4.06 -6.49 -2.96
C LEU A 18 -2.86 -6.80 -3.87
N LYS A 19 -3.09 -7.64 -4.88
CA LYS A 19 -2.16 -7.90 -5.98
C LYS A 19 -2.73 -7.35 -7.28
N LEU A 20 -1.93 -6.63 -8.05
CA LEU A 20 -2.30 -6.10 -9.36
C LEU A 20 -1.27 -6.52 -10.40
N GLU A 21 -1.71 -7.13 -11.49
CA GLU A 21 -0.83 -7.55 -12.57
C GLU A 21 -0.06 -6.37 -13.15
N CYS A 22 1.25 -6.57 -13.36
CA CYS A 22 2.14 -5.56 -13.89
C CYS A 22 3.33 -6.26 -14.56
N LYS A 23 3.44 -6.13 -15.89
CA LYS A 23 4.55 -6.72 -16.64
C LYS A 23 5.87 -6.24 -16.07
N ASN A 24 6.88 -7.11 -16.05
CA ASN A 24 8.21 -6.76 -15.54
C ASN A 24 8.79 -5.49 -16.20
N SER A 25 8.56 -5.31 -17.50
CA SER A 25 8.97 -4.12 -18.25
C SER A 25 8.29 -2.82 -17.80
N GLN A 26 7.15 -2.89 -17.12
CA GLN A 26 6.39 -1.72 -16.67
C GLN A 26 6.72 -1.34 -15.21
N LYS A 27 7.24 -2.26 -14.40
CA LYS A 27 7.44 -2.05 -12.95
C LYS A 27 8.23 -0.79 -12.61
N ALA A 28 9.38 -0.58 -13.25
CA ALA A 28 10.23 0.57 -12.96
C ALA A 28 9.50 1.90 -13.26
N ARG A 29 8.82 2.00 -14.42
CA ARG A 29 8.02 3.16 -14.78
C ARG A 29 6.84 3.35 -13.82
N ALA A 30 6.15 2.28 -13.47
CA ALA A 30 5.02 2.33 -12.56
C ALA A 30 5.43 2.84 -11.17
N MET A 31 6.50 2.31 -10.60
CA MET A 31 7.00 2.74 -9.30
C MET A 31 7.44 4.21 -9.30
N LYS A 32 8.11 4.67 -10.36
CA LYS A 32 8.44 6.09 -10.52
C LYS A 32 7.19 6.97 -10.52
N LEU A 33 6.18 6.62 -11.33
CA LEU A 33 4.94 7.39 -11.41
C LEU A 33 4.15 7.37 -10.10
N ILE A 34 4.15 6.26 -9.36
CA ILE A 34 3.50 6.18 -8.04
C ILE A 34 4.21 7.13 -7.06
N ALA A 35 5.54 7.15 -7.04
CA ALA A 35 6.32 8.06 -6.19
C ALA A 35 6.12 9.54 -6.55
N GLU A 36 5.90 9.86 -7.83
CA GLU A 36 5.67 11.23 -8.30
C GLU A 36 4.21 11.71 -8.12
N ARG A 37 3.24 10.78 -8.12
CA ARG A 37 1.81 11.10 -8.23
C ARG A 37 0.94 10.57 -7.08
N TYR A 38 1.54 10.09 -6.00
CA TYR A 38 0.75 9.57 -4.86
C TYR A 38 -0.23 10.63 -4.31
N GLN A 39 0.12 11.91 -4.40
CA GLN A 39 -0.72 13.03 -3.94
C GLN A 39 -2.04 13.17 -4.72
N ASP A 40 -2.14 12.57 -5.91
CA ASP A 40 -3.39 12.52 -6.69
C ASP A 40 -4.45 11.65 -5.97
N ALA A 41 -4.03 10.74 -5.08
CA ALA A 41 -4.89 9.82 -4.33
C ALA A 41 -4.80 10.01 -2.80
N TYR A 42 -3.64 10.40 -2.28
CA TYR A 42 -3.37 10.55 -0.86
C TYR A 42 -2.88 11.96 -0.55
N LYS A 43 -3.78 12.83 -0.11
CA LYS A 43 -3.48 14.25 0.14
C LYS A 43 -2.94 14.48 1.55
N GLU A 44 -3.26 13.57 2.46
CA GLU A 44 -3.02 13.60 3.90
C GLU A 44 -1.78 12.80 4.31
N VAL A 45 -0.82 12.61 3.40
CA VAL A 45 0.41 11.87 3.67
C VAL A 45 1.33 12.68 4.57
N ASN A 46 1.66 12.12 5.73
CA ASN A 46 2.56 12.70 6.73
C ASN A 46 4.04 12.44 6.38
N SER A 47 4.35 11.26 5.83
CA SER A 47 5.70 10.94 5.37
C SER A 47 5.71 9.89 4.27
N VAL A 48 6.78 9.90 3.47
CA VAL A 48 7.00 8.98 2.36
C VAL A 48 8.36 8.30 2.48
N SER A 49 8.40 6.99 2.25
CA SER A 49 9.65 6.23 2.11
C SER A 49 9.67 5.49 0.77
N THR A 50 10.81 5.54 0.08
CA THR A 50 11.00 4.92 -1.24
C THR A 50 12.03 3.77 -1.23
N VAL A 51 12.30 3.17 -0.07
CA VAL A 51 13.38 2.17 0.11
C VAL A 51 13.03 0.80 -0.47
N ASP A 52 11.84 0.26 -0.18
CA ASP A 52 11.32 -1.01 -0.75
C ASP A 52 9.91 -0.79 -1.32
N GLY A 53 9.84 -0.07 -2.44
CA GLY A 53 8.59 0.44 -2.99
C GLY A 53 8.26 1.82 -2.44
N VAL A 54 6.99 2.22 -2.49
CA VAL A 54 6.48 3.51 -2.03
C VAL A 54 5.61 3.27 -0.80
N ARG A 55 6.10 3.67 0.37
CA ARG A 55 5.36 3.65 1.63
C ARG A 55 4.83 5.06 1.92
N LEU A 56 3.54 5.16 2.21
CA LEU A 56 2.83 6.38 2.53
C LEU A 56 2.27 6.26 3.94
N GLU A 57 2.73 7.11 4.85
CA GLU A 57 2.24 7.18 6.23
C GLU A 57 1.16 8.25 6.33
N MET A 58 0.03 7.92 6.94
CA MET A 58 -1.10 8.82 7.23
C MET A 58 -1.46 8.72 8.71
N GLU A 59 -2.35 9.58 9.21
CA GLU A 59 -2.73 9.55 10.63
C GLU A 59 -3.53 8.30 11.01
N ASN A 60 -4.37 7.82 10.09
CA ASN A 60 -5.29 6.70 10.29
C ASN A 60 -4.76 5.36 9.77
N GLY A 61 -3.54 5.31 9.22
CA GLY A 61 -2.96 4.09 8.67
C GLY A 61 -1.79 4.34 7.73
N TRP A 62 -1.40 3.31 6.99
CA TRP A 62 -0.35 3.39 5.99
C TRP A 62 -0.65 2.50 4.78
N ALA A 63 -0.08 2.89 3.64
CA ALA A 63 -0.08 2.09 2.42
C ALA A 63 1.36 1.80 1.99
N LEU A 64 1.62 0.58 1.54
CA LEU A 64 2.88 0.17 0.92
C LEU A 64 2.59 -0.39 -0.47
N ILE A 65 3.02 0.32 -1.50
CA ILE A 65 2.96 -0.16 -2.88
C ILE A 65 4.35 -0.59 -3.33
N ARG A 66 4.52 -1.85 -3.74
CA ARG A 66 5.84 -2.35 -4.14
C ARG A 66 5.79 -3.34 -5.31
N PRO A 67 6.84 -3.42 -6.13
CA PRO A 67 6.93 -4.46 -7.15
C PRO A 67 7.24 -5.82 -6.51
N SER A 68 6.63 -6.89 -7.03
CA SER A 68 7.08 -8.24 -6.69
C SER A 68 8.43 -8.52 -7.34
N GLY A 69 9.38 -9.09 -6.60
CA GLY A 69 10.69 -9.49 -7.14
C GLY A 69 10.63 -10.74 -8.03
N THR A 70 9.65 -11.61 -7.81
CA THR A 70 9.56 -12.94 -8.46
C THR A 70 8.36 -13.10 -9.38
N GLU A 71 7.35 -12.23 -9.28
CA GLU A 71 6.09 -12.35 -10.03
C GLU A 71 5.80 -11.06 -10.83
N PRO A 72 5.14 -11.10 -12.00
CA PRO A 72 4.79 -9.92 -12.79
C PRO A 72 3.58 -9.17 -12.20
N LEU A 73 3.74 -8.65 -10.98
CA LEU A 73 2.71 -7.91 -10.25
C LEU A 73 3.29 -6.80 -9.37
N LEU A 74 2.43 -5.84 -9.02
CA LEU A 74 2.60 -4.92 -7.89
C LEU A 74 1.75 -5.41 -6.72
N ARG A 75 2.21 -5.16 -5.50
CA ARG A 75 1.47 -5.42 -4.25
C ARG A 75 1.11 -4.11 -3.59
N ILE A 76 -0.10 -4.04 -3.06
CA ILE A 76 -0.54 -2.99 -2.14
C ILE A 76 -0.79 -3.69 -0.80
N THR A 77 -0.11 -3.25 0.25
CA THR A 77 -0.43 -3.64 1.62
C THR A 77 -0.92 -2.41 2.34
N VAL A 78 -2.01 -2.54 3.07
CA VAL A 78 -2.61 -1.46 3.86
C VAL A 78 -2.81 -1.95 5.28
N GLU A 79 -2.55 -1.07 6.23
CA GLU A 79 -2.94 -1.21 7.62
C GLU A 79 -3.64 0.08 8.03
N GLY A 80 -4.70 -0.05 8.82
CA GLY A 80 -5.50 1.08 9.28
C GLY A 80 -5.84 0.94 10.76
N ARG A 81 -6.39 2.00 11.35
CA ARG A 81 -6.93 1.94 12.72
C ARG A 81 -8.25 1.19 12.78
N THR A 82 -9.01 1.19 11.68
CA THR A 82 -10.28 0.48 11.53
C THR A 82 -10.34 -0.22 10.16
N MET A 83 -11.24 -1.19 10.00
CA MET A 83 -11.47 -1.82 8.69
C MET A 83 -11.92 -0.80 7.63
N ALA A 84 -12.67 0.23 8.02
CA ALA A 84 -13.08 1.30 7.13
C ALA A 84 -11.87 2.12 6.62
N ASP A 85 -10.88 2.38 7.50
CA ASP A 85 -9.63 3.02 7.09
C ASP A 85 -8.87 2.14 6.09
N VAL A 86 -8.81 0.83 6.34
CA VAL A 86 -8.16 -0.12 5.43
C VAL A 86 -8.82 -0.10 4.06
N GLU A 87 -10.15 -0.17 4.00
CA GLU A 87 -10.91 -0.15 2.74
C GLU A 87 -10.70 1.17 1.98
N ASP A 88 -10.81 2.32 2.65
CA ASP A 88 -10.60 3.63 2.02
C ASP A 88 -9.17 3.79 1.46
N ILE A 89 -8.16 3.47 2.29
CA ILE A 89 -6.76 3.56 1.87
C ILE A 89 -6.50 2.59 0.71
N MET A 90 -7.02 1.36 0.77
CA MET A 90 -6.86 0.35 -0.28
C MET A 90 -7.47 0.79 -1.61
N ASP A 91 -8.69 1.35 -1.59
CA ASP A 91 -9.38 1.79 -2.80
C ASP A 91 -8.64 2.94 -3.49
N ARG A 92 -8.11 3.89 -2.72
CA ARG A 92 -7.29 4.98 -3.26
C ARG A 92 -5.99 4.46 -3.88
N GLY A 93 -5.32 3.52 -3.22
CA GLY A 93 -4.13 2.86 -3.76
C GLY A 93 -4.41 2.08 -5.03
N ARG A 94 -5.53 1.34 -5.06
CA ARG A 94 -5.98 0.59 -6.23
C ARG A 94 -6.24 1.50 -7.42
N VAL A 95 -6.92 2.63 -7.22
CA VAL A 95 -7.20 3.62 -8.28
C VAL A 95 -5.90 4.24 -8.79
N LEU A 96 -4.99 4.64 -7.89
CA LEU A 96 -3.68 5.20 -8.26
C LEU A 96 -2.90 4.22 -9.14
N VAL A 97 -2.75 2.96 -8.70
CA VAL A 97 -1.99 1.95 -9.44
C VAL A 97 -2.64 1.66 -10.79
N LYS A 98 -3.98 1.53 -10.86
CA LYS A 98 -4.67 1.31 -12.13
C LYS A 98 -4.46 2.45 -13.12
N LYS A 99 -4.55 3.72 -12.68
CA LYS A 99 -4.25 4.89 -13.53
C LYS A 99 -2.82 4.86 -14.05
N VAL A 100 -1.85 4.56 -13.18
CA VAL A 100 -0.44 4.45 -13.56
C VAL A 100 -0.18 3.33 -14.58
N LEU A 101 -0.93 2.24 -14.50
CA LEU A 101 -0.86 1.12 -15.44
C LEU A 101 -1.68 1.34 -16.72
N GLY A 102 -2.44 2.43 -16.84
CA GLY A 102 -3.31 2.71 -17.98
C GLY A 102 -4.54 1.80 -18.05
N LEU A 103 -5.03 1.34 -16.90
CA LEU A 103 -6.22 0.48 -16.77
C LEU A 103 -7.51 1.26 -16.46
N LEU A 104 -7.41 2.59 -16.38
CA LEU A 104 -8.45 3.60 -16.18
C LEU A 104 -8.10 4.79 -17.06
#